data_AF-A0A969ZR68-F1
#
_entry.id   AF-A0A969ZR68-F1
#
_cell.length_a   1.000
_cell.length_b   1.000
_cell.length_c   1.000
_cell.angle_alpha   90.00
_cell.angle_beta   90.00
_cell.angle_gamma   90.00
#
_symmetry.space_group_name_H-M   'P 1'
#
loop_
_entity.id
_entity.type
_entity.pdbx_description
1 polymer ?
#
loop_
_entity_poly.entity_id
_entity_poly.type
_entity_poly.pdbx_seq_one_letter_code
_entity_poly.pdbx_strand_id
1 'polypeptide(L)' 'FTLSEFKKSMENVYTTSVSKKTLDECPQVYKPMEEILENIHETAKILHHIKPIYNFKAAD' A
#
# COMPACT_ATOMS: atom_id res chain seq x y z
N PHE A 1 -5.90 12.38 7.26
CA PHE A 1 -5.66 11.69 5.98
C PHE A 1 -6.93 11.76 5.13
N THR A 2 -6.83 12.23 3.89
CA THR A 2 -7.96 12.53 3.01
C THR A 2 -8.00 11.61 1.80
N LEU A 3 -9.16 11.49 1.15
CA LEU A 3 -9.29 10.74 -0.11
C LEU A 3 -8.37 11.29 -1.22
N SER A 4 -8.05 12.59 -1.18
CA SER A 4 -7.13 13.21 -2.13
C SER A 4 -5.69 12.70 -1.95
N GLU A 5 -5.24 12.60 -0.70
CA GLU A 5 -3.91 12.07 -0.36
C GLU A 5 -3.81 10.58 -0.73
N PHE A 6 -4.89 9.81 -0.53
CA PHE A 6 -4.94 8.41 -0.95
C PHE A 6 -4.81 8.28 -2.48
N LYS A 7 -5.58 9.07 -3.24
CA LYS A 7 -5.47 9.10 -4.71
C LYS A 7 -4.07 9.47 -5.16
N LYS A 8 -3.43 10.46 -4.52
CA LYS A 8 -2.07 10.86 -4.82
C LYS A 8 -1.05 9.75 -4.54
N SER A 9 -1.19 9.02 -3.44
CA SER A 9 -0.30 7.87 -3.18
C SER A 9 -0.44 6.73 -4.18
N MET A 10 -1.55 6.66 -4.91
CA MET A 10 -1.84 5.65 -5.92
C MET A 10 -1.61 6.15 -7.37
N GLU A 11 -1.01 7.34 -7.57
CA GLU A 11 -0.88 7.97 -8.90
C GLU A 11 -0.16 7.10 -9.94
N ASN A 12 0.79 6.28 -9.49
CA ASN A 12 1.54 5.35 -10.35
C ASN A 12 0.98 3.92 -10.36
N VAL A 13 -0.19 3.71 -9.78
CA VAL A 13 -0.86 2.41 -9.69
C VAL A 13 -2.23 2.53 -10.36
N TYR A 14 -2.44 1.78 -11.43
CA TYR A 14 -3.77 1.69 -12.01
C TYR A 14 -4.70 1.01 -11.00
N THR A 15 -5.78 1.68 -10.60
CA THR A 15 -6.72 1.14 -9.62
C THR A 15 -8.13 1.69 -9.85
N THR A 16 -9.11 0.80 -9.71
CA THR A 16 -10.53 1.14 -9.67
C THR A 16 -11.08 1.15 -8.24
N SER A 17 -10.22 0.90 -7.25
CA SER A 17 -10.61 0.56 -5.88
C SER A 17 -10.42 1.71 -4.88
N VAL A 18 -9.90 2.86 -5.30
CA VAL A 18 -9.74 4.04 -4.43
C VAL A 18 -11.10 4.70 -4.20
N SER A 19 -11.62 4.57 -2.98
CA SER A 19 -12.90 5.13 -2.57
C SER A 19 -12.89 5.46 -1.07
N LYS A 20 -13.97 6.09 -0.57
CA LYS A 20 -14.12 6.30 0.88
C LYS A 20 -14.25 4.97 1.65
N LYS A 21 -14.77 3.91 1.02
CA LYS A 21 -14.94 2.59 1.63
C LYS A 21 -13.61 1.85 1.84
N THR A 22 -12.55 2.26 1.16
CA THR A 22 -11.22 1.61 1.18
C THR A 22 -10.15 2.52 1.79
N LEU A 23 -10.56 3.58 2.48
CA LEU A 23 -9.65 4.55 3.10
C LEU A 23 -8.90 3.95 4.30
N ASP A 24 -9.54 3.01 4.99
CA ASP A 24 -8.97 2.21 6.08
C ASP A 24 -7.95 1.16 5.60
N GLU A 25 -7.81 1.00 4.28
CA GLU A 25 -6.82 0.14 3.63
C GLU A 25 -5.80 0.95 2.82
N CYS A 26 -5.82 2.29 2.95
CA CYS A 26 -4.82 3.10 2.27
C CYS A 26 -3.40 2.78 2.79
N PRO A 27 -2.35 2.95 1.97
CA PRO A 27 -0.97 2.65 2.37
C PRO A 27 -0.56 3.21 3.74
N GLN A 28 -1.15 4.35 4.13
CA GLN A 28 -0.85 5.10 5.33
C GLN A 28 -1.46 4.52 6.62
N VAL A 29 -2.38 3.55 6.54
CA VAL A 29 -2.90 2.85 7.72
C VAL A 29 -1.99 1.72 8.19
N TYR A 30 -1.07 1.28 7.34
CA TYR A 30 -0.12 0.22 7.65
C TYR A 30 1.16 0.79 8.26
N LYS A 31 1.89 -0.07 8.98
CA LYS A 31 3.22 0.26 9.48
C LYS A 31 4.17 0.59 8.31
N PRO A 32 5.12 1.52 8.50
CA PRO A 32 6.16 1.77 7.50
C PRO A 32 6.89 0.48 7.13
N MET A 33 7.22 0.33 5.85
CA MET A 33 7.98 -0.83 5.37
C MET A 33 9.34 -0.91 6.06
N GLU A 34 9.96 0.24 6.31
CA GLU A 34 11.26 0.39 6.97
C GLU A 34 11.25 -0.26 8.37
N GLU A 35 10.20 -0.03 9.16
CA GLU A 35 10.04 -0.64 10.49
C GLU A 35 9.96 -2.18 10.37
N ILE A 36 9.23 -2.68 9.37
CA ILE A 36 9.11 -4.13 9.16
C ILE A 36 10.49 -4.72 8.78
N LEU A 37 11.22 -4.07 7.88
CA LEU A 37 12.54 -4.52 7.43
C LEU A 37 13.55 -4.55 8.58
N GLU A 38 13.58 -3.51 9.42
CA GLU A 38 14.43 -3.43 10.60
C GLU A 38 14.12 -4.54 11.61
N ASN A 39 12.87 -5.01 11.72
CA ASN A 39 12.53 -6.06 12.68
C ASN A 39 12.80 -7.48 12.17
N ILE A 40 12.81 -7.72 10.85
CA ILE A 40 12.97 -9.08 10.28
C ILE A 40 14.40 -9.39 9.80
N HIS A 41 15.30 -8.40 9.76
CA HIS A 41 16.61 -8.51 9.09
C HIS A 41 17.50 -9.68 9.57
N GLU A 42 17.39 -10.11 10.83
CA GLU A 42 18.16 -11.23 11.36
C GLU A 42 17.61 -12.61 10.96
N THR A 43 16.33 -12.68 10.56
CA THR A 43 15.61 -13.95 10.34
C THR A 43 15.19 -14.16 8.88
N ALA A 44 15.17 -13.10 8.08
CA ALA A 44 14.74 -13.15 6.69
C ALA A 44 15.68 -12.36 5.78
N LYS A 45 15.93 -12.89 4.58
CA LYS A 45 16.65 -12.20 3.52
C LYS A 45 15.68 -11.64 2.49
N ILE A 46 15.80 -10.36 2.19
CA ILE A 46 15.05 -9.74 1.10
C ILE A 46 15.69 -10.13 -0.24
N LEU A 47 14.89 -10.77 -1.10
CA LEU A 47 15.32 -11.12 -2.46
C LEU A 47 14.97 -10.01 -3.45
N HIS A 48 13.71 -9.52 -3.39
CA HIS A 48 13.18 -8.51 -4.32
C HIS A 48 12.12 -7.63 -3.64
N HIS A 49 11.99 -6.39 -4.08
CA HIS A 49 10.86 -5.50 -3.75
C HIS A 49 9.92 -5.41 -4.96
N ILE A 50 8.67 -5.84 -4.79
CA ILE A 50 7.67 -5.80 -5.86
C ILE A 50 6.85 -4.51 -5.70
N LYS A 51 6.81 -3.69 -6.75
CA LYS A 51 6.00 -2.47 -6.80
C LYS A 51 4.73 -2.75 -7.62
N PRO A 52 3.52 -2.56 -7.07
CA PRO A 52 2.29 -2.81 -7.80
C PRO A 52 2.10 -1.75 -8.90
N ILE A 53 1.71 -2.19 -10.10
CA ILE A 53 1.25 -1.31 -11.19
C ILE A 53 -0.27 -1.38 -11.39
N TYR A 54 -0.89 -2.41 -10.83
CA TYR A 54 -2.33 -2.64 -10.86
C TYR A 54 -2.80 -3.07 -9.48
N ASN A 55 -3.86 -2.44 -8.98
CA ASN A 55 -4.55 -2.80 -7.76
C ASN A 55 -6.04 -2.98 -8.06
N PHE A 56 -6.53 -4.19 -7.79
CA PHE A 56 -7.94 -4.54 -7.92
C PHE A 56 -8.44 -5.09 -6.59
N LYS A 57 -9.56 -4.53 -6.14
CA LYS A 57 -10.40 -5.05 -5.07
C LYS A 57 -11.82 -5.14 -5.59
N ALA A 58 -12.43 -6.31 -5.42
CA ALA A 58 -13.84 -6.52 -5.75
C ALA A 58 -14.68 -5.49 -4.98
N ALA A 59 -15.62 -4.86 -5.69
CA ALA A 59 -16.56 -3.93 -5.10
C ALA A 59 -17.84 -4.69 -4.71
N ASP A 60 -18.24 -4.57 -3.45
CA ASP A 60 -19.62 -4.85 -3.00
C ASP A 60 -20.55 -3.68 -3.32
#